data_AF-A0A356DZT2-F1
#
_entry.id   AF-A0A356DZT2-F1
#
_cell.length_a   1.000
_cell.length_b   1.000
_cell.length_c   1.000
_cell.angle_alpha   90.00
_cell.angle_beta   90.00
_cell.angle_gamma   90.00
#
_symmetry.space_group_name_H-M   'P 1'
#
loop_
_entity.id
_entity.type
_entity.pdbx_description
1 polymer ?
#
loop_
_entity_poly.entity_id
_entity_poly.type
_entity_poly.pdbx_seq_one_letter_code
_entity_poly.pdbx_strand_id
1 'polypeptide(L)'
;MKHQGRSHIQRINEIKKLIQEPFLLISILVIFYLLILFVIFPIYQVFKTSLSYEGHFSLKNYSDVLRQSYYIRPLFNSMILGVLVATIGTFVGFVFAYAITRTPMKA
;
A
#
# COMPACT_ATOMS: atom_id res chain seq x y z
N MET A 1 -6.52 -15.57 34.31
CA MET A 1 -6.36 -14.14 33.91
C MET A 1 -4.98 -13.52 34.18
N LYS A 2 -3.93 -14.24 34.60
CA LYS A 2 -2.61 -13.65 34.97
C LYS A 2 -1.57 -13.59 33.81
N HIS A 3 -1.91 -14.09 32.63
CA HIS A 3 -0.96 -14.26 31.51
C HIS A 3 -0.82 -13.03 30.58
N GLN A 4 -1.82 -12.13 30.53
CA GLN A 4 -1.78 -10.96 29.64
C GLN A 4 -0.79 -9.88 30.10
N GLY A 5 -0.67 -9.63 31.42
CA GLY A 5 0.20 -8.57 31.97
C GLY A 5 1.70 -8.78 31.76
N ARG A 6 2.17 -10.03 31.65
CA ARG A 6 3.60 -10.33 31.40
C ARG A 6 4.04 -9.97 29.98
N SER A 7 3.14 -10.09 29.00
CA SER A 7 3.47 -9.84 27.58
C SER A 7 3.78 -8.37 27.27
N HIS A 8 3.06 -7.44 27.90
CA HIS A 8 3.28 -6.01 27.71
C HIS A 8 4.59 -5.54 28.34
N ILE A 9 4.91 -6.04 29.53
CA ILE A 9 6.16 -5.70 30.24
C ILE A 9 7.37 -6.24 29.46
N GLN A 10 7.26 -7.44 28.88
CA GLN A 10 8.28 -7.99 27.99
C GLN A 10 8.52 -7.10 26.77
N ARG A 11 7.47 -6.67 26.06
CA ARG A 11 7.61 -5.75 24.90
C ARG A 11 8.30 -4.43 25.25
N ILE A 12 7.98 -3.86 26.40
CA ILE A 12 8.59 -2.60 26.86
C ILE A 12 10.08 -2.80 27.16
N ASN A 13 10.45 -3.95 27.71
CA ASN A 13 11.84 -4.29 27.98
C ASN A 13 12.64 -4.56 26.69
N GLU A 14 12.04 -5.21 25.70
CA GLU A 14 12.65 -5.37 24.37
C GLU A 14 12.88 -4.01 23.70
N ILE A 15 11.87 -3.12 23.69
CA ILE A 15 12.03 -1.76 23.14
C ILE A 15 13.11 -0.97 23.89
N LYS A 16 13.15 -1.05 25.23
CA LYS A 16 14.22 -0.43 26.03
C LYS A 16 15.59 -0.98 25.68
N LYS A 17 15.70 -2.29 25.42
CA LYS A 17 16.95 -2.93 25.01
C LYS A 17 17.39 -2.49 23.61
N LEU A 18 16.47 -2.35 22.66
CA LEU A 18 16.74 -1.78 21.34
C LEU A 18 17.22 -0.32 21.40
N ILE A 19 16.68 0.48 22.34
CA ILE A 19 17.11 1.87 22.56
C ILE A 19 18.49 1.94 23.25
N GLN A 20 18.82 0.95 24.08
CA GLN A 20 20.12 0.86 24.76
C GLN A 20 21.26 0.37 23.85
N GLU A 21 20.96 -0.22 22.70
CA GLU A 21 21.95 -0.59 21.69
C GLU A 21 22.03 0.49 20.59
N PRO A 22 22.90 1.52 20.75
CA PRO A 22 22.91 2.69 19.88
C PRO A 22 23.20 2.33 18.42
N PHE A 23 24.02 1.30 18.18
CA PHE A 23 24.35 0.87 16.82
C PHE A 23 23.14 0.28 16.08
N LEU A 24 22.34 -0.55 16.76
CA LEU A 24 21.14 -1.15 16.18
C LEU A 24 20.09 -0.07 15.88
N LEU A 25 19.87 0.86 16.83
CA LEU A 25 18.92 1.96 16.63
C LEU A 25 19.35 2.87 15.47
N ILE A 26 20.63 3.25 15.40
CA ILE A 26 21.15 4.07 14.29
C ILE A 26 20.97 3.34 12.95
N SER A 27 21.28 2.04 12.88
CA SER A 27 21.10 1.25 11.67
C SER A 27 19.64 1.25 11.21
N ILE A 28 18.70 1.02 12.12
CA ILE A 28 17.26 1.10 11.82
C ILE A 28 16.89 2.49 11.28
N LEU A 29 17.29 3.56 11.97
CA LEU A 29 16.98 4.93 11.54
C LEU A 29 17.56 5.25 10.16
N VAL A 30 18.79 4.83 9.88
CA VAL A 30 19.44 5.01 8.58
C VAL A 30 18.67 4.25 7.49
N ILE A 31 18.29 2.99 7.73
CA ILE A 31 17.50 2.22 6.77
C ILE A 31 16.17 2.91 6.49
N PHE A 32 15.45 3.34 7.52
CA PHE A 32 14.19 4.08 7.35
C PHE A 32 14.40 5.39 6.58
N TYR A 33 15.44 6.16 6.91
CA TYR A 33 15.78 7.38 6.19
C TYR A 33 16.05 7.11 4.71
N LEU A 34 16.85 6.08 4.40
CA LEU A 34 17.15 5.67 3.03
C LEU A 34 15.89 5.21 2.29
N LEU A 35 15.00 4.44 2.93
CA LEU A 35 13.73 4.02 2.34
C LEU A 35 12.84 5.22 2.02
N ILE A 36 12.71 6.17 2.95
CA ILE A 36 11.92 7.38 2.74
C ILE A 36 12.52 8.18 1.57
N LEU A 37 13.83 8.41 1.57
CA LEU A 37 14.49 9.13 0.50
C LEU A 37 14.28 8.42 -0.84
N PHE A 38 14.49 7.10 -0.89
CA PHE A 38 14.34 6.30 -2.10
C PHE A 38 12.90 6.30 -2.65
N VAL A 39 11.88 6.36 -1.80
CA VAL A 39 10.48 6.41 -2.24
C VAL A 39 10.04 7.83 -2.59
N ILE A 40 10.31 8.79 -1.72
CA ILE A 40 9.83 10.18 -1.87
C ILE A 40 10.54 10.91 -3.00
N PHE A 41 11.85 10.69 -3.17
CA PHE A 41 12.65 11.37 -4.20
C PHE A 41 12.12 11.12 -5.63
N PRO A 42 11.95 9.88 -6.12
CA PRO A 42 11.43 9.64 -7.47
C PRO A 42 9.98 10.10 -7.60
N ILE A 43 9.14 9.98 -6.55
CA ILE A 43 7.76 10.49 -6.58
C ILE A 43 7.78 12.00 -6.81
N TYR A 44 8.62 12.74 -6.07
CA TYR A 44 8.76 14.18 -6.25
C TYR A 44 9.26 14.53 -7.65
N GLN A 45 10.23 13.78 -8.18
CA GLN A 45 10.77 14.03 -9.51
C GLN A 45 9.76 13.76 -10.63
N VAL A 46 8.96 12.70 -10.50
CA VAL A 46 7.85 12.40 -11.40
C VAL A 46 6.79 13.50 -11.32
N PHE A 47 6.42 13.95 -10.12
CA PHE A 47 5.43 15.00 -9.92
C PHE A 47 5.88 16.35 -10.51
N LYS A 48 7.15 16.72 -10.32
CA LYS A 48 7.73 17.93 -10.91
C LYS A 48 7.70 17.84 -12.44
N THR A 49 8.09 16.70 -13.00
CA THR A 49 8.14 16.48 -14.45
C THR A 49 6.74 16.39 -15.06
N SER A 50 5.76 15.84 -14.35
CA SER A 50 4.38 15.74 -14.85
C SER A 50 3.68 17.09 -14.94
N LEU A 51 4.00 18.02 -14.03
CA LEU A 51 3.45 19.38 -13.99
C LEU A 51 4.27 20.41 -14.76
N SER A 52 5.46 20.06 -15.23
CA SER A 52 6.31 20.97 -16.00
C SER A 52 6.35 20.52 -17.46
N TYR A 53 6.08 21.44 -18.37
CA TYR A 53 6.27 21.26 -19.82
C TYR A 53 7.28 22.30 -20.29
N GLU A 54 8.41 21.85 -20.84
CA GLU A 54 9.46 22.72 -21.37
C GLU A 54 9.97 23.80 -20.38
N GLY A 55 9.99 23.48 -19.09
CA GLY A 55 10.46 24.41 -18.04
C GLY A 55 9.39 25.37 -17.51
N HIS A 56 8.17 25.33 -18.05
CA HIS A 56 7.02 26.08 -17.55
C HIS A 56 6.01 25.17 -16.87
N PHE A 57 5.34 25.68 -15.83
CA PHE A 57 4.22 24.95 -15.21
C PHE A 57 3.07 24.83 -16.22
N SER A 58 2.69 23.60 -16.57
CA SER A 58 1.68 23.35 -17.59
C SER A 58 0.97 22.02 -17.36
N LEU A 59 -0.35 22.03 -17.48
CA LEU A 59 -1.21 20.85 -17.41
C LEU A 59 -1.37 20.15 -18.77
N LYS A 60 -0.64 20.61 -19.80
CA LYS A 60 -0.70 20.05 -21.15
C LYS A 60 -0.38 18.55 -21.18
N ASN A 61 0.65 18.12 -20.43
CA ASN A 61 1.01 16.70 -20.30
C ASN A 61 -0.18 15.82 -19.85
N TYR A 62 -0.96 16.29 -18.87
CA TYR A 62 -2.14 15.57 -18.41
C TYR A 62 -3.24 15.53 -19.46
N SER A 63 -3.52 16.67 -20.11
CA SER A 63 -4.52 16.73 -21.19
C SER A 63 -4.15 15.81 -22.36
N ASP A 64 -2.88 15.78 -22.76
CA ASP A 64 -2.43 14.96 -23.89
C ASP A 64 -2.52 13.46 -23.58
N VAL A 65 -2.17 13.05 -22.35
CA VAL A 65 -2.35 11.67 -21.88
C VAL A 65 -3.83 11.29 -21.88
N LEU A 66 -4.71 12.17 -21.38
CA LEU A 66 -6.15 11.90 -21.30
C LEU A 66 -6.85 11.88 -22.66
N ARG A 67 -6.33 12.59 -23.67
CA ARG A 67 -6.87 12.59 -25.03
C ARG A 67 -6.44 11.37 -25.83
N GLN A 68 -5.31 10.77 -25.49
CA GLN A 68 -4.74 9.68 -26.26
C GLN A 68 -5.39 8.34 -25.88
N SER A 69 -6.04 7.71 -26.86
CA SER A 69 -6.81 6.47 -26.67
C SER A 69 -5.94 5.32 -26.13
N TYR A 70 -4.65 5.34 -26.44
CA TYR A 70 -3.67 4.37 -25.93
C TYR A 70 -3.55 4.36 -24.40
N TYR A 71 -3.70 5.50 -23.71
CA TYR A 71 -3.62 5.55 -22.25
C TYR A 71 -4.98 5.33 -21.57
N ILE A 72 -6.07 5.78 -22.22
CA ILE A 72 -7.42 5.67 -21.65
C ILE A 72 -7.98 4.24 -21.76
N ARG A 73 -7.73 3.52 -22.86
CA ARG A 73 -8.27 2.15 -23.04
C ARG A 73 -7.80 1.17 -21.94
N PRO A 74 -6.50 1.08 -21.60
CA PRO A 74 -6.04 0.21 -20.52
C PRO A 74 -6.60 0.57 -19.14
N LEU A 75 -6.84 1.86 -18.89
CA LEU A 75 -7.46 2.33 -17.65
C LEU A 75 -8.87 1.75 -17.49
N PHE A 76 -9.72 1.89 -18.52
CA PHE A 76 -11.07 1.32 -18.50
C PHE A 76 -11.06 -0.20 -18.48
N ASN A 77 -10.19 -0.85 -19.24
CA ASN A 77 -10.07 -2.31 -19.23
C ASN A 77 -9.74 -2.83 -17.83
N SER A 78 -8.78 -2.20 -17.14
CA SER A 78 -8.40 -2.56 -15.77
C SER A 78 -9.54 -2.31 -14.78
N MET A 79 -10.27 -1.20 -14.94
CA MET A 79 -11.39 -0.87 -14.07
C MET A 79 -12.55 -1.86 -14.24
N ILE A 80 -12.91 -2.20 -15.48
CA ILE A 80 -13.92 -3.22 -15.79
C ILE A 80 -13.51 -4.57 -15.21
N LEU A 81 -12.25 -4.98 -15.44
CA LEU A 81 -11.72 -6.22 -14.89
C LEU A 81 -11.79 -6.22 -13.36
N GLY A 82 -11.39 -5.13 -12.71
CA GLY A 82 -11.45 -4.98 -11.25
C GLY A 82 -12.87 -5.12 -10.72
N VAL A 83 -13.85 -4.48 -11.36
CA VAL A 83 -15.27 -4.60 -10.96
C VAL A 83 -15.76 -6.04 -11.11
N LEU A 84 -15.51 -6.67 -12.25
CA LEU A 84 -15.94 -8.06 -12.50
C LEU A 84 -15.33 -9.02 -11.48
N VAL A 85 -14.01 -8.91 -11.24
CA VAL A 85 -13.31 -9.76 -10.27
C VAL A 85 -13.83 -9.52 -8.85
N ALA A 86 -14.03 -8.27 -8.45
CA ALA A 86 -14.57 -7.95 -7.14
C ALA A 86 -15.98 -8.53 -6.96
N THR A 87 -16.88 -8.31 -7.92
CA THR A 87 -18.26 -8.81 -7.84
C THR A 87 -18.31 -10.34 -7.80
N ILE A 88 -17.60 -11.01 -8.71
CA ILE A 88 -17.61 -12.47 -8.77
C ILE A 88 -16.93 -13.06 -7.52
N GLY A 89 -15.79 -12.51 -7.13
CA GLY A 89 -15.05 -12.94 -5.93
C GLY A 89 -15.88 -12.77 -4.65
N THR A 90 -16.58 -11.63 -4.50
CA THR A 90 -17.49 -11.40 -3.38
C THR A 90 -18.68 -12.35 -3.41
N PHE A 91 -19.29 -12.57 -4.58
CA PHE A 91 -20.43 -13.49 -4.70
C PHE A 91 -20.04 -14.92 -4.32
N VAL A 92 -18.95 -15.43 -4.89
CA VAL A 92 -18.43 -16.77 -4.59
C VAL A 92 -18.04 -16.88 -3.11
N GLY A 93 -17.26 -15.92 -2.61
CA GLY A 93 -16.86 -15.88 -1.20
C GLY A 93 -18.05 -15.82 -0.24
N PHE A 94 -19.09 -15.07 -0.59
CA PHE A 94 -20.33 -14.99 0.19
C PHE A 94 -21.07 -16.34 0.22
N VAL A 95 -21.18 -17.03 -0.92
CA VAL A 95 -21.79 -18.36 -0.99
C VAL A 95 -21.05 -19.34 -0.08
N PHE A 96 -19.72 -19.39 -0.14
CA PHE A 96 -18.92 -20.24 0.73
C PHE A 96 -19.09 -19.88 2.22
N ALA A 97 -19.02 -18.59 2.56
CA ALA A 97 -19.21 -18.13 3.93
C ALA A 97 -20.60 -18.49 4.47
N TYR A 98 -21.66 -18.31 3.66
CA TYR A 98 -23.02 -18.67 4.03
C TYR A 98 -23.16 -20.18 4.24
N ALA A 99 -22.59 -20.98 3.34
CA ALA A 99 -22.70 -22.42 3.40
C ALA A 99 -21.91 -23.02 4.60
N ILE A 100 -20.74 -22.48 4.93
CA ILE A 100 -20.03 -22.88 6.16
C ILE A 100 -20.83 -22.50 7.42
N THR A 101 -21.51 -21.35 7.41
CA THR A 101 -22.20 -20.82 8.60
C THR A 101 -23.59 -21.42 8.82
N ARG A 102 -24.31 -21.76 7.75
CA ARG A 102 -25.73 -22.15 7.79
C ARG A 102 -26.00 -23.58 7.37
N THR A 103 -25.01 -24.33 6.89
CA THR A 103 -25.12 -25.76 6.61
C THR A 103 -24.11 -26.57 7.43
N PRO A 104 -24.34 -27.87 7.70
CA PRO A 104 -23.44 -28.72 8.50
C PRO A 104 -22.12 -29.08 7.79
N MET A 105 -21.69 -28.28 6.82
CA MET A 105 -20.41 -28.46 6.16
C MET A 105 -19.29 -28.11 7.15
N LYS A 106 -18.32 -29.01 7.30
CA LYS A 106 -17.14 -28.75 8.12
C LYS A 106 -16.22 -27.79 7.36
N ALA A 107 -15.81 -26.72 8.06
CA ALA A 107 -14.82 -25.75 7.58
C ALA A 107 -13.43 -26.37 7.46
#